data_AF-A0A383F3R1-F1
#
_entry.id   AF-A0A383F3R1-F1
#
_cell.length_a   1.000
_cell.length_b   1.000
_cell.length_c   1.000
_cell.angle_alpha   90.00
_cell.angle_beta   90.00
_cell.angle_gamma   90.00
#
_symmetry.space_group_name_H-M   'P 1'
#
loop_
_entity.id
_entity.type
_entity.pdbx_description
1 polymer ?
#
loop_
_entity_poly.entity_id
_entity_poly.type
_entity_poly.pdbx_seq_one_letter_code
_entity_poly.pdbx_strand_id
1 'polypeptide(L)'
;MKENLLRLLESIYGKSVQIKTSKPTGGGCINQAQVLSLSNGERVFLKHNSSPQKNFFAIEVKGLHLLAKAKNGPRVPHPLGISPEPNPQFLLLEYIEPSPLKSGFPARFARALAEMHRETQEQYGLDHDNFIGSTVQKNELESDGVIFFREHRIRFQQELARKARGLPKDVDRRLDLFCEKLETLFDFKDEKPALLH
;
A
#
# COMPACT_ATOMS: atom_id res chain seq x y z
N MET A 1 -6.60 20.29 -9.87
CA MET A 1 -6.50 18.89 -10.31
C MET A 1 -6.35 18.72 -11.83
N LYS A 2 -7.36 19.01 -12.66
CA LYS A 2 -7.34 18.69 -14.11
C LYS A 2 -6.10 19.23 -14.85
N GLU A 3 -5.73 20.48 -14.59
CA GLU A 3 -4.56 21.10 -15.22
C GLU A 3 -3.25 20.43 -14.80
N ASN A 4 -3.06 20.18 -13.50
CA ASN A 4 -1.89 19.46 -12.98
C ASN A 4 -1.81 18.03 -13.52
N LEU A 5 -2.95 17.37 -13.69
CA LEU A 5 -3.03 16.03 -14.30
C LEU A 5 -2.58 16.05 -15.76
N LEU A 6 -3.06 17.00 -16.56
CA LEU A 6 -2.63 17.14 -17.96
C LEU A 6 -1.15 17.49 -18.08
N ARG A 7 -0.64 18.39 -17.22
CA ARG A 7 0.80 18.73 -17.15
C ARG A 7 1.66 17.52 -16.79
N LEU A 8 1.23 16.71 -15.82
CA LEU A 8 1.95 15.50 -15.45
C LEU A 8 1.96 14.48 -16.60
N LEU A 9 0.81 14.26 -17.24
CA LEU A 9 0.71 13.38 -18.41
C LEU A 9 1.60 13.84 -19.56
N GLU A 10 1.66 15.15 -19.82
CA GLU A 10 2.56 15.72 -20.83
C GLU A 10 4.03 15.49 -20.48
N SER A 11 4.42 15.65 -19.21
CA SER A 11 5.76 15.32 -18.72
C SER A 11 6.11 13.84 -18.93
N ILE A 12 5.19 12.93 -18.63
CA ILE A 12 5.37 11.47 -18.77
C ILE A 12 5.57 11.07 -20.23
N TYR A 13 4.79 11.64 -21.16
CA TYR A 13 4.78 11.22 -22.57
C TYR A 13 5.57 12.14 -23.50
N GLY A 14 6.17 13.22 -22.98
CA GLY A 14 6.97 14.19 -23.73
C GLY A 14 6.18 15.03 -24.75
N LYS A 15 4.84 15.00 -24.70
CA LYS A 15 3.95 15.72 -25.61
C LYS A 15 2.57 15.88 -24.99
N SER A 16 1.83 16.88 -25.43
CA SER A 16 0.45 17.08 -25.01
C SER A 16 -0.41 15.85 -25.33
N VAL A 17 -1.12 15.35 -24.31
CA VAL A 17 -2.08 14.25 -24.42
C VAL A 17 -3.41 14.67 -23.80
N GLN A 18 -4.51 14.21 -24.40
CA GLN A 18 -5.86 14.50 -23.94
C GLN A 18 -6.48 13.27 -23.29
N ILE A 19 -7.23 13.45 -22.21
CA ILE A 19 -8.04 12.39 -21.61
C ILE A 19 -9.30 12.23 -22.47
N LYS A 20 -9.40 11.10 -23.17
CA LYS A 20 -10.55 10.75 -24.02
C LYS A 20 -11.71 10.23 -23.20
N THR A 21 -11.44 9.34 -22.26
CA THR A 21 -12.45 8.81 -21.34
C THR A 21 -11.85 8.62 -19.94
N SER A 22 -12.72 8.74 -18.93
CA SER A 22 -12.41 8.35 -17.56
C SER A 22 -13.48 7.36 -17.10
N LYS A 23 -13.06 6.17 -16.72
CA LYS A 23 -13.96 5.11 -16.23
C LYS A 23 -13.65 4.85 -14.76
N PRO A 24 -14.61 5.10 -13.85
CA PRO A 24 -14.47 4.68 -12.46
C PRO A 24 -14.24 3.18 -12.37
N THR A 25 -13.34 2.76 -11.50
CA THR A 25 -13.13 1.35 -11.14
C THR A 25 -13.50 1.15 -9.68
N GLY A 26 -14.09 -0.02 -9.36
CA GLY A 26 -14.31 -0.42 -7.98
C GLY A 26 -13.01 -0.58 -7.19
N GLY A 27 -13.11 -0.72 -5.86
CA GLY A 27 -11.96 -0.98 -4.97
C GLY A 27 -11.44 0.24 -4.19
N GLY A 28 -12.10 1.38 -4.29
CA GLY A 28 -11.74 2.59 -3.56
C GLY A 28 -12.61 2.82 -2.33
N CYS A 29 -12.26 2.28 -1.17
CA CYS A 29 -12.93 2.67 0.08
C CYS A 29 -12.55 4.11 0.51
N ILE A 30 -11.35 4.56 0.12
CA ILE A 30 -10.75 5.84 0.56
C ILE A 30 -10.35 6.72 -0.63
N ASN A 31 -9.87 6.11 -1.72
CA ASN A 31 -9.45 6.82 -2.92
C ASN A 31 -10.46 6.61 -4.05
N GLN A 32 -10.71 7.64 -4.84
CA GLN A 32 -11.38 7.49 -6.13
C GLN A 32 -10.40 6.88 -7.12
N ALA A 33 -10.76 5.73 -7.68
CA ALA A 33 -9.95 5.01 -8.66
C ALA A 33 -10.58 5.10 -10.05
N GLN A 34 -9.79 5.46 -11.05
CA GLN A 34 -10.24 5.64 -12.43
C GLN A 34 -9.21 5.09 -13.42
N VAL A 35 -9.69 4.53 -14.52
CA VAL A 35 -8.86 4.26 -15.71
C VAL A 35 -9.08 5.39 -16.70
N LEU A 36 -7.99 6.06 -17.07
CA LEU A 36 -7.99 7.11 -18.06
C LEU A 36 -7.53 6.53 -19.40
N SER A 37 -8.32 6.72 -20.45
CA SER A 37 -7.88 6.45 -21.83
C SER A 37 -7.40 7.73 -22.47
N LEU A 38 -6.20 7.71 -23.04
CA LEU A 38 -5.51 8.90 -23.53
C LEU A 38 -5.56 8.97 -25.07
N SER A 39 -5.39 10.18 -25.61
CA SER A 39 -5.43 10.43 -27.06
C SER A 39 -4.29 9.78 -27.84
N ASN A 40 -3.21 9.39 -27.17
CA ASN A 40 -2.07 8.68 -27.76
C ASN A 40 -2.29 7.14 -27.77
N GLY A 41 -3.45 6.64 -27.35
CA GLY A 41 -3.77 5.21 -27.30
C GLY A 41 -3.40 4.53 -25.97
N GLU A 42 -2.67 5.22 -25.09
CA GLU A 42 -2.27 4.69 -23.79
C GLU A 42 -3.43 4.70 -22.78
N ARG A 43 -3.29 3.85 -21.75
CA ARG A 43 -4.17 3.85 -20.57
C ARG A 43 -3.34 3.98 -19.31
N VAL A 44 -3.83 4.77 -18.37
CA VAL A 44 -3.21 4.96 -17.04
C VAL A 44 -4.25 4.78 -15.95
N PHE A 45 -3.80 4.33 -14.79
CA PHE A 45 -4.63 4.18 -13.60
C PHE A 45 -4.42 5.39 -12.68
N LEU A 46 -5.50 6.09 -12.37
CA LEU A 46 -5.51 7.27 -11.50
C LEU A 46 -6.09 6.90 -10.14
N LYS A 47 -5.30 7.10 -9.08
CA LYS A 47 -5.80 7.16 -7.70
C LYS A 47 -5.91 8.62 -7.28
N HIS A 48 -7.05 9.05 -6.78
CA HIS A 48 -7.29 10.41 -6.30
C HIS A 48 -7.89 10.41 -4.90
N ASN A 49 -7.44 11.35 -4.08
CA ASN A 49 -8.01 11.67 -2.78
C ASN A 49 -8.04 13.19 -2.62
N SER A 50 -9.21 13.75 -2.28
CA SER A 50 -9.37 15.20 -2.13
C SER A 50 -8.78 15.76 -0.84
N SER A 51 -8.57 14.91 0.16
CA SER A 51 -7.99 15.29 1.45
C SER A 51 -7.11 14.15 1.99
N PRO A 52 -6.01 13.82 1.29
CA PRO A 52 -5.12 12.78 1.76
C PRO A 52 -4.36 13.26 2.99
N GLN A 53 -4.02 12.31 3.86
CA GLN A 53 -3.04 12.58 4.91
C GLN A 53 -1.70 13.02 4.29
N LYS A 54 -0.88 13.70 5.09
CA LYS A 54 0.42 14.19 4.62
C LYS A 54 1.25 13.05 4.02
N ASN A 55 1.81 13.29 2.84
CA ASN A 55 2.67 12.35 2.10
C ASN A 55 1.99 11.05 1.64
N PHE A 56 0.65 10.92 1.73
CA PHE A 56 -0.06 9.66 1.49
C PHE A 56 0.36 8.95 0.20
N PHE A 57 0.29 9.63 -0.96
CA PHE A 57 0.70 9.04 -2.24
C PHE A 57 2.21 8.93 -2.40
N ALA A 58 3.00 9.83 -1.78
CA ALA A 58 4.45 9.72 -1.84
C ALA A 58 4.97 8.47 -1.12
N ILE A 59 4.33 8.09 0.00
CA ILE A 59 4.63 6.85 0.71
C ILE A 59 4.14 5.62 -0.07
N GLU A 60 2.98 5.69 -0.73
CA GLU A 60 2.54 4.61 -1.62
C GLU A 60 3.54 4.36 -2.76
N VAL A 61 4.09 5.42 -3.36
CA VAL A 61 5.15 5.32 -4.37
C VAL A 61 6.39 4.63 -3.80
N LYS A 62 6.82 4.93 -2.57
CA LYS A 62 7.94 4.23 -1.92
C LYS A 62 7.65 2.73 -1.75
N GLY A 63 6.45 2.38 -1.29
CA GLY A 63 6.02 0.99 -1.14
C GLY A 63 6.03 0.23 -2.47
N LEU A 64 5.48 0.82 -3.54
CA LEU A 64 5.50 0.23 -4.88
C LEU A 64 6.93 -0.01 -5.39
N HIS A 65 7.84 0.94 -5.19
CA HIS A 65 9.25 0.74 -5.55
C HIS A 65 9.93 -0.35 -4.71
N LEU A 66 9.60 -0.46 -3.43
CA LEU A 66 10.13 -1.51 -2.56
C LEU A 66 9.66 -2.89 -3.00
N LEU A 67 8.36 -3.07 -3.25
CA LEU A 67 7.77 -4.31 -3.73
C LEU A 67 8.35 -4.74 -5.10
N ALA A 68 8.63 -3.77 -5.97
CA ALA A 68 9.21 -4.03 -7.29
C ALA A 68 10.66 -4.56 -7.25
N LYS A 69 11.34 -4.54 -6.09
CA LYS A 69 12.69 -5.10 -5.94
C LYS A 69 12.71 -6.64 -6.01
N ALA A 70 11.60 -7.29 -5.64
CA ALA A 70 11.49 -8.74 -5.68
C ALA A 70 11.56 -9.25 -7.13
N LYS A 71 12.72 -9.76 -7.54
CA LYS A 71 13.02 -10.14 -8.95
C LYS A 71 11.98 -11.07 -9.58
N ASN A 72 11.49 -12.02 -8.79
CA ASN A 72 10.48 -13.01 -9.20
C ASN A 72 9.15 -12.81 -8.45
N GLY A 73 8.94 -11.60 -7.91
CA GLY A 73 7.73 -11.24 -7.17
C GLY A 73 6.50 -11.06 -8.06
N PRO A 74 5.34 -10.75 -7.45
CA PRO A 74 4.15 -10.36 -8.20
C PRO A 74 4.43 -9.16 -9.11
N ARG A 75 3.66 -9.01 -10.20
CA ARG A 75 3.72 -7.79 -11.02
C ARG A 75 3.20 -6.61 -10.20
N VAL A 76 4.08 -5.65 -9.92
CA VAL A 76 3.75 -4.39 -9.26
C VAL A 76 3.56 -3.30 -10.32
N PRO A 77 2.48 -2.50 -10.28
CA PRO A 77 2.29 -1.41 -11.24
C PRO A 77 3.34 -0.32 -11.06
N HIS A 78 3.94 0.13 -12.16
CA HIS A 78 4.94 1.19 -12.11
C HIS A 78 4.31 2.55 -11.74
N PRO A 79 4.86 3.29 -10.76
CA PRO A 79 4.47 4.67 -10.52
C PRO A 79 4.88 5.57 -11.69
N LEU A 80 3.90 6.21 -12.34
CA LEU A 80 4.17 7.16 -13.42
C LEU A 80 4.39 8.58 -12.89
N GLY A 81 3.73 8.93 -11.79
CA GLY A 81 3.96 10.21 -11.11
C GLY A 81 2.85 10.58 -10.14
N ILE A 82 3.15 11.56 -9.29
CA ILE A 82 2.23 12.15 -8.32
C ILE A 82 1.95 13.61 -8.68
N SER A 83 0.86 14.14 -8.14
CA SER A 83 0.53 15.56 -8.34
C SER A 83 1.59 16.49 -7.71
N PRO A 84 1.86 17.67 -8.31
CA PRO A 84 3.03 18.50 -7.97
C PRO A 84 2.88 19.34 -6.69
N GLU A 85 1.71 19.34 -6.06
CA GLU A 85 1.46 20.07 -4.82
C GLU A 85 2.30 19.51 -3.64
N PRO A 86 2.63 20.31 -2.62
CA PRO A 86 3.43 19.83 -1.47
C PRO A 86 2.84 18.61 -0.75
N ASN A 87 1.50 18.47 -0.77
CA ASN A 87 0.82 17.24 -0.38
C ASN A 87 0.04 16.70 -1.60
N PRO A 88 0.58 15.71 -2.31
CA PRO A 88 -0.04 15.21 -3.53
C PRO A 88 -1.45 14.67 -3.28
N GLN A 89 -2.36 14.98 -4.20
CA GLN A 89 -3.77 14.56 -4.15
C GLN A 89 -4.10 13.43 -5.13
N PHE A 90 -3.17 13.10 -6.02
CA PHE A 90 -3.33 11.93 -6.88
C PHE A 90 -2.01 11.27 -7.23
N LEU A 91 -2.12 10.01 -7.65
CA LEU A 91 -1.06 9.15 -8.14
C LEU A 91 -1.50 8.53 -9.47
N LEU A 92 -0.67 8.66 -10.50
CA LEU A 92 -0.76 7.94 -11.75
C LEU A 92 0.11 6.68 -11.70
N LEU A 93 -0.49 5.56 -12.08
CA LEU A 93 0.15 4.26 -12.18
C LEU A 93 0.02 3.72 -13.59
N GLU A 94 0.94 2.84 -13.96
CA GLU A 94 0.78 1.89 -15.06
C GLU A 94 -0.59 1.21 -14.97
N TYR A 95 -1.33 1.20 -16.07
CA TYR A 95 -2.55 0.40 -16.14
C TYR A 95 -2.24 -1.04 -16.50
N ILE A 96 -2.49 -1.95 -15.56
CA ILE A 96 -2.38 -3.40 -15.79
C ILE A 96 -3.72 -3.92 -16.32
N GLU A 97 -3.74 -4.39 -17.56
CA GLU A 97 -4.94 -4.98 -18.15
C GLU A 97 -5.37 -6.24 -17.37
N PRO A 98 -6.61 -6.29 -16.87
CA PRO A 98 -7.17 -7.52 -16.34
C PRO A 98 -7.23 -8.58 -17.43
N SER A 99 -6.89 -9.83 -17.09
CA SER A 99 -7.04 -10.95 -18.00
C SER A 99 -7.80 -12.09 -17.31
N PRO A 100 -8.51 -12.95 -18.06
CA PRO A 100 -9.15 -14.12 -17.49
C PRO A 100 -8.14 -14.98 -16.73
N LEU A 101 -8.56 -15.57 -15.60
CA LEU A 101 -7.70 -16.48 -14.85
C LEU A 101 -7.31 -17.66 -15.75
N LYS A 102 -6.02 -17.73 -16.09
CA LYS A 102 -5.44 -18.88 -16.79
C LYS A 102 -5.23 -20.04 -15.82
N SER A 103 -5.29 -21.27 -16.33
CA SER A 103 -4.94 -22.45 -15.57
C SER A 103 -3.56 -22.30 -14.90
N GLY A 104 -3.47 -22.75 -13.64
CA GLY A 104 -2.27 -22.64 -12.83
C GLY A 104 -1.91 -21.24 -12.33
N PHE A 105 -2.75 -20.21 -12.54
CA PHE A 105 -2.49 -18.86 -12.00
C PHE A 105 -2.30 -18.85 -10.48
N PRO A 106 -3.16 -19.48 -9.64
CA PRO A 106 -2.97 -19.47 -8.19
C PRO A 106 -1.60 -20.00 -7.76
N ALA A 107 -1.16 -21.10 -8.36
CA ALA A 107 0.15 -21.70 -8.06
C ALA A 107 1.32 -20.81 -8.50
N ARG A 108 1.22 -20.14 -9.65
CA ARG A 108 2.24 -19.18 -10.11
C ARG A 108 2.29 -17.94 -9.20
N PHE A 109 1.13 -17.42 -8.83
CA PHE A 109 1.02 -16.25 -7.95
C PHE A 109 1.53 -16.56 -6.54
N ALA A 110 1.21 -17.72 -5.97
CA ALA A 110 1.73 -18.15 -4.68
C ALA A 110 3.26 -18.26 -4.67
N ARG A 111 3.85 -18.81 -5.75
CA ARG A 111 5.31 -18.82 -5.91
C ARG A 111 5.89 -17.42 -5.97
N ALA A 112 5.30 -16.53 -6.76
CA ALA A 112 5.75 -15.14 -6.86
C ALA A 112 5.65 -14.41 -5.50
N LEU A 113 4.57 -14.63 -4.76
CA LEU A 113 4.41 -14.07 -3.41
C LEU A 113 5.47 -14.61 -2.44
N ALA A 114 5.80 -15.89 -2.52
CA ALA A 114 6.89 -16.48 -1.74
C ALA A 114 8.26 -15.89 -2.09
N GLU A 115 8.53 -15.58 -3.37
CA GLU A 115 9.75 -14.88 -3.78
C GLU A 115 9.82 -13.47 -3.20
N MET A 116 8.69 -12.75 -3.15
CA MET A 116 8.61 -11.44 -2.49
C MET A 116 8.91 -11.56 -0.99
N HIS A 117 8.32 -12.53 -0.30
CA HIS A 117 8.54 -12.73 1.14
C HIS A 117 9.99 -13.13 1.48
N ARG A 118 10.79 -13.60 0.51
CA ARG A 118 12.21 -13.90 0.71
C ARG A 118 13.09 -12.65 0.73
N GLU A 119 12.59 -11.52 0.24
CA GLU A 119 13.26 -10.24 0.47
C GLU A 119 13.16 -9.93 1.97
N THR A 120 14.31 -9.94 2.64
CA THR A 120 14.44 -9.90 4.11
C THR A 120 15.41 -8.80 4.53
N GLN A 121 15.31 -8.39 5.79
CA GLN A 121 16.27 -7.50 6.47
C GLN A 121 16.48 -7.96 7.92
N GLU A 122 17.28 -7.22 8.69
CA GLU A 122 17.63 -7.59 10.08
C GLU A 122 16.52 -7.32 11.09
N GLN A 123 15.70 -6.28 10.86
CA GLN A 123 14.66 -5.83 11.80
C GLN A 123 13.28 -5.79 11.14
N TYR A 124 12.22 -5.95 11.92
CA TYR A 124 10.85 -5.70 11.47
C TYR A 124 10.61 -4.20 11.31
N GLY A 125 9.79 -3.80 10.35
CA GLY A 125 9.48 -2.39 10.09
C GLY A 125 10.04 -1.86 8.75
N LEU A 126 10.02 -0.54 8.59
CA LEU A 126 10.48 0.20 7.42
C LEU A 126 11.13 1.50 7.88
N ASP A 127 11.86 2.17 6.99
CA ASP A 127 12.43 3.50 7.23
C ASP A 127 11.36 4.62 7.30
N HIS A 128 10.08 4.30 7.14
CA HIS A 128 8.98 5.24 7.20
C HIS A 128 7.64 4.57 7.60
N ASP A 129 6.82 5.32 8.34
CA ASP A 129 5.42 4.98 8.53
C ASP A 129 4.67 5.02 7.19
N ASN A 130 3.70 4.12 7.04
CA ASN A 130 2.81 4.07 5.88
C ASN A 130 1.34 4.03 6.32
N PHE A 131 0.45 3.53 5.47
CA PHE A 131 -0.98 3.54 5.71
C PHE A 131 -1.59 2.17 5.45
N ILE A 132 -2.47 1.74 6.34
CA ILE A 132 -3.40 0.64 6.08
C ILE A 132 -4.81 1.22 6.01
N GLY A 133 -5.33 1.29 4.77
CA GLY A 133 -6.46 2.13 4.48
C GLY A 133 -6.16 3.60 4.80
N SER A 134 -6.96 4.21 5.67
CA SER A 134 -6.82 5.62 6.08
C SER A 134 -6.10 5.77 7.42
N THR A 135 -5.71 4.66 8.05
CA THR A 135 -5.00 4.69 9.33
C THR A 135 -3.50 4.62 9.08
N VAL A 136 -2.74 5.41 9.84
CA VAL A 136 -1.28 5.28 9.89
C VAL A 136 -0.93 3.87 10.33
N GLN A 137 0.11 3.28 9.76
CA GLN A 137 0.72 2.05 10.23
C GLN A 137 2.16 2.38 10.64
N LYS A 138 2.45 2.13 11.93
CA LYS A 138 3.75 2.41 12.54
C LYS A 138 4.78 1.40 12.07
N ASN A 139 5.94 1.86 11.63
CA ASN A 139 6.98 0.99 11.05
C ASN A 139 8.36 1.21 11.65
N GLU A 140 8.45 1.86 12.82
CA GLU A 140 9.72 1.95 13.56
C GLU A 140 10.39 0.57 13.66
N LEU A 141 11.71 0.56 13.49
CA LEU A 141 12.47 -0.69 13.40
C LEU A 141 12.53 -1.38 14.75
N GLU A 142 12.26 -2.69 14.78
CA GLU A 142 12.31 -3.52 15.96
C GLU A 142 12.95 -4.88 15.63
N SER A 143 13.83 -5.34 16.51
CA SER A 143 14.50 -6.64 16.39
C SER A 143 13.59 -7.82 16.73
N ASP A 144 12.65 -7.65 17.66
CA ASP A 144 11.76 -8.72 18.11
C ASP A 144 10.40 -8.64 17.38
N GLY A 145 10.09 -9.68 16.61
CA GLY A 145 8.84 -9.75 15.84
C GLY A 145 7.58 -9.75 16.70
N VAL A 146 7.65 -10.30 17.92
CA VAL A 146 6.54 -10.34 18.87
C VAL A 146 6.29 -8.93 19.39
N ILE A 147 7.35 -8.21 19.76
CA ILE A 147 7.24 -6.80 20.18
C ILE A 147 6.70 -5.95 19.04
N PHE A 148 7.25 -6.09 17.82
CA PHE A 148 6.80 -5.33 16.66
C PHE A 148 5.31 -5.51 16.38
N PHE A 149 4.85 -6.77 16.35
CA PHE A 149 3.45 -7.07 16.10
C PHE A 149 2.54 -6.58 17.25
N ARG A 150 2.96 -6.78 18.50
CA ARG A 150 2.21 -6.32 19.68
C ARG A 150 2.02 -4.81 19.67
N GLU A 151 3.10 -4.05 19.59
CA GLU A 151 3.09 -2.60 19.81
C GLU A 151 2.64 -1.85 18.54
N HIS A 152 3.23 -2.17 17.39
CA HIS A 152 3.03 -1.38 16.16
C HIS A 152 1.86 -1.86 15.30
N ARG A 153 1.26 -3.03 15.58
CA ARG A 153 0.05 -3.50 14.88
C ARG A 153 -1.16 -3.53 15.80
N ILE A 154 -1.12 -4.35 16.85
CA ILE A 154 -2.31 -4.58 17.69
C ILE A 154 -2.59 -3.40 18.62
N ARG A 155 -1.63 -3.02 19.48
CA ARG A 155 -1.77 -1.93 20.46
C ARG A 155 -2.07 -0.60 19.78
N PHE A 156 -1.37 -0.29 18.69
CA PHE A 156 -1.62 0.94 17.94
C PHE A 156 -3.07 1.03 17.42
N GLN A 157 -3.60 -0.03 16.81
CA GLN A 157 -4.99 -0.05 16.34
C GLN A 157 -6.00 -0.04 17.50
N GLN A 158 -5.69 -0.71 18.60
CA GLN A 158 -6.48 -0.68 19.83
C GLN A 158 -6.61 0.75 20.39
N GLU A 159 -5.51 1.50 20.48
CA GLU A 159 -5.52 2.90 20.90
C GLU A 159 -6.31 3.80 19.97
N LEU A 160 -6.16 3.62 18.65
CA LEU A 160 -6.96 4.34 17.67
C LEU A 160 -8.46 4.06 17.86
N ALA A 161 -8.84 2.81 18.08
CA ALA A 161 -10.23 2.42 18.30
C ALA A 161 -10.80 3.01 19.60
N ARG A 162 -10.01 3.03 20.69
CA ARG A 162 -10.37 3.70 21.96
C ARG A 162 -10.71 5.17 21.72
N LYS A 163 -9.87 5.90 20.97
CA LYS A 163 -10.01 7.34 20.73
C LYS A 163 -11.12 7.69 19.75
N ALA A 164 -11.27 6.92 18.66
CA ALA A 164 -12.09 7.33 17.53
C ALA A 164 -13.55 6.85 17.58
N ARG A 165 -13.81 5.66 18.13
CA ARG A 165 -15.11 4.99 17.98
C ARG A 165 -15.68 4.37 19.27
N GLY A 166 -14.95 4.47 20.38
CA GLY A 166 -15.35 3.84 21.64
C GLY A 166 -15.25 2.33 21.56
N LEU A 167 -14.02 1.80 21.70
CA LEU A 167 -13.78 0.36 21.76
C LEU A 167 -14.55 -0.26 22.95
N PRO A 168 -15.37 -1.30 22.74
CA PRO A 168 -16.08 -1.97 23.83
C PRO A 168 -15.10 -2.47 24.90
N LYS A 169 -15.41 -2.21 26.17
CA LYS A 169 -14.50 -2.48 27.29
C LYS A 169 -14.09 -3.95 27.40
N ASP A 170 -14.99 -4.86 27.05
CA ASP A 170 -14.72 -6.30 27.08
C ASP A 170 -13.73 -6.71 25.97
N VAL A 171 -13.88 -6.16 24.75
CA VAL A 171 -12.94 -6.35 23.64
C VAL A 171 -11.59 -5.75 23.99
N ASP A 172 -11.58 -4.54 24.55
CA ASP A 172 -10.37 -3.84 24.96
C ASP A 172 -9.55 -4.66 25.96
N ARG A 173 -10.20 -5.13 27.03
CA ARG A 173 -9.57 -6.01 28.03
C ARG A 173 -9.07 -7.33 27.43
N ARG A 174 -9.79 -7.90 26.46
CA ARG A 174 -9.38 -9.15 25.79
C ARG A 174 -8.16 -8.94 24.89
N LEU A 175 -8.06 -7.79 24.23
CA LEU A 175 -6.88 -7.40 23.48
C LEU A 175 -5.68 -7.21 24.41
N ASP A 176 -5.89 -6.62 25.60
CA ASP A 176 -4.84 -6.51 26.62
C ASP A 176 -4.29 -7.89 27.03
N LEU A 177 -5.19 -8.81 27.38
CA LEU A 177 -4.81 -10.19 27.73
C LEU A 177 -4.16 -10.95 26.57
N PHE A 178 -4.58 -10.69 25.33
CA PHE A 178 -3.98 -11.31 24.15
C PHE A 178 -2.54 -10.84 23.94
N CYS A 179 -2.31 -9.54 24.03
CA CYS A 179 -0.98 -8.94 23.90
C CYS A 179 -0.02 -9.40 25.02
N GLU A 180 -0.50 -9.60 26.25
CA GLU A 180 0.29 -10.15 27.36
C GLU A 180 0.72 -11.59 27.13
N LYS A 181 -0.05 -12.36 26.35
CA LYS A 181 0.23 -13.78 26.07
C LYS A 181 0.88 -14.01 24.73
N LEU A 182 1.17 -12.95 23.97
CA LEU A 182 1.58 -13.06 22.57
C LEU A 182 2.84 -13.93 22.40
N GLU A 183 3.82 -13.76 23.29
CA GLU A 183 5.07 -14.53 23.36
C GLU A 183 4.89 -16.02 23.69
N THR A 184 3.74 -16.40 24.26
CA THR A 184 3.39 -17.81 24.50
C THR A 184 2.62 -18.44 23.35
N LEU A 185 2.10 -17.62 22.43
CA LEU A 185 1.30 -18.05 21.28
C LEU A 185 2.10 -18.05 19.98
N PHE A 186 3.09 -17.17 19.87
CA PHE A 186 3.94 -17.01 18.69
C PHE A 186 5.40 -17.15 19.09
N ASP A 187 6.13 -17.95 18.30
CA ASP A 187 7.59 -18.06 18.38
C ASP A 187 8.16 -17.58 17.05
N PHE A 188 8.84 -16.44 17.08
CA PHE A 188 9.52 -15.85 15.92
C PHE A 188 11.05 -16.01 15.99
N LYS A 189 11.57 -16.83 16.90
CA LYS A 189 13.02 -16.91 17.16
C LYS A 189 13.85 -17.25 15.91
N ASP A 190 13.33 -18.13 15.06
CA ASP A 190 13.99 -18.56 13.82
C ASP A 190 13.34 -17.95 12.56
N GLU A 191 12.36 -17.06 12.73
CA GLU A 191 11.65 -16.39 11.65
C GLU A 191 12.36 -15.10 11.25
N LYS A 192 12.45 -14.84 9.95
CA LYS A 192 13.05 -13.62 9.41
C LYS A 192 11.97 -12.62 9.00
N PRO A 193 12.18 -11.30 9.16
CA PRO A 193 11.30 -10.30 8.59
C PRO A 193 11.16 -10.49 7.08
N ALA A 194 9.92 -10.56 6.60
CA ALA A 194 9.60 -10.70 5.18
C ALA A 194 9.05 -9.39 4.62
N LEU A 195 9.38 -9.07 3.37
CA LEU A 195 8.71 -7.99 2.64
C LEU A 195 7.25 -8.38 2.36
N LEU A 196 6.32 -7.64 2.97
CA LEU A 196 4.87 -7.84 2.81
C LEU A 196 4.28 -6.78 1.86
N HIS A 197 3.19 -7.15 1.17
CA HIS A 197 2.38 -6.24 0.37
C HIS A 197 1.56 -5.28 1.26
#